data_AF-A0A9W8BED8-F1
#
_entry.id   AF-A0A9W8BED8-F1
#
_cell.length_a   1.000
_cell.length_b   1.000
_cell.length_c   1.000
_cell.angle_alpha   90.00
_cell.angle_beta   90.00
_cell.angle_gamma   90.00
#
_symmetry.space_group_name_H-M   'P 1'
#
loop_
_entity.id
_entity.type
_entity.pdbx_description
1 polymer ?
#
loop_
_entity_poly.entity_id
_entity_poly.type
_entity_poly.pdbx_seq_one_letter_code
_entity_poly.pdbx_strand_id
1 'polypeptide(L)'
;GPAASFMLNGVLQSLRTGLVPGNRNADNIDKAMEEFCYALYLSKSVQTSGIKAGLLKSFGFGQVGAELLVVHADYLFATLTQDQLGQYNVKLQQRDVKASRYWQDTLVGSQPFVQVKSRPPYTAAQEKSVYLDPLARAKYDKASGEYKF
;
A
#
# COMPACT_ATOMS: atom_id res chain seq x y z
N GLY A 1 -1.35 0.65 -18.00
CA GLY A 1 -0.29 -0.34 -17.64
C GLY A 1 0.17 -0.12 -16.21
N PRO A 2 1.18 -0.87 -15.72
CA PRO A 2 1.60 -0.85 -14.30
C PRO A 2 2.47 0.35 -13.91
N ALA A 3 2.80 1.26 -14.84
CA ALA A 3 3.67 2.41 -14.61
C ALA A 3 3.22 3.26 -13.41
N ALA A 4 1.94 3.66 -13.39
CA ALA A 4 1.37 4.43 -12.28
C ALA A 4 1.38 3.66 -10.95
N SER A 5 1.21 2.33 -11.00
CA SER A 5 1.28 1.48 -9.79
C SER A 5 2.68 1.47 -9.18
N PHE A 6 3.73 1.42 -10.00
CA PHE A 6 5.10 1.51 -9.50
C PHE A 6 5.44 2.90 -8.96
N MET A 7 4.98 3.95 -9.63
CA MET A 7 5.10 5.32 -9.11
C MET A 7 4.41 5.46 -7.75
N LEU A 8 3.20 4.89 -7.60
CA LEU A 8 2.45 4.92 -6.35
C LEU A 8 3.21 4.23 -5.21
N ASN A 9 3.76 3.04 -5.48
CA ASN A 9 4.60 2.34 -4.51
C ASN A 9 5.80 3.19 -4.08
N GLY A 10 6.47 3.87 -5.03
CA GLY A 10 7.57 4.78 -4.74
C GLY A 10 7.15 5.98 -3.89
N VAL A 11 6.01 6.61 -4.19
CA VAL A 11 5.47 7.72 -3.39
C VAL A 11 5.13 7.28 -1.97
N LEU A 12 4.50 6.11 -1.79
CA LEU A 12 4.21 5.56 -0.47
C LEU A 12 5.49 5.28 0.33
N GLN A 13 6.54 4.78 -0.32
CA GLN A 13 7.85 4.57 0.30
C GLN A 13 8.49 5.90 0.71
N SER A 14 8.50 6.90 -0.18
CA SER A 14 9.02 8.25 0.11
C SER A 14 8.27 8.93 1.24
N LEU A 15 6.94 8.85 1.27
CA LEU A 15 6.14 9.37 2.38
C LEU A 15 6.57 8.74 3.71
N ARG A 16 6.75 7.42 3.75
CA ARG A 16 7.14 6.70 4.97
C ARG A 16 8.58 6.98 5.42
N THR A 17 9.52 7.19 4.51
CA THR A 17 10.95 7.35 4.84
C THR A 17 11.43 8.80 4.87
N GLY A 18 10.67 9.73 4.30
CA GLY A 18 11.09 11.11 4.08
C GLY A 18 12.18 11.25 3.00
N LEU A 19 12.53 10.18 2.28
CA LEU A 19 13.56 10.20 1.24
C LEU A 19 12.95 10.50 -0.13
N VAL A 20 13.43 11.56 -0.79
CA VAL A 20 13.12 11.86 -2.19
C VAL A 20 14.22 11.26 -3.08
N PRO A 21 13.92 10.25 -3.92
CA PRO A 21 14.92 9.68 -4.82
C PRO A 21 15.25 10.65 -5.96
N GLY A 22 16.55 10.82 -6.25
CA GLY A 22 17.00 11.60 -7.41
C GLY A 22 17.06 10.75 -8.68
N ASN A 23 16.84 11.38 -9.83
CA ASN A 23 17.07 10.78 -11.14
C ASN A 23 18.58 10.75 -11.44
N ARG A 24 19.23 9.62 -11.19
CA ARG A 24 20.68 9.47 -11.38
C ARG A 24 21.14 9.60 -12.83
N ASN A 25 20.22 9.46 -13.80
CA ASN A 25 20.53 9.61 -15.22
C ASN A 25 20.32 11.06 -15.71
N ALA A 26 19.90 11.99 -14.85
CA ALA A 26 19.80 13.40 -15.18
C ALA A 26 21.17 14.09 -15.04
N ASP A 27 22.03 13.87 -16.03
CA ASP A 27 23.36 14.49 -16.15
C ASP A 27 23.25 15.99 -16.47
N ASN A 28 22.33 16.37 -17.36
CA ASN A 28 22.00 17.75 -17.68
C ASN A 28 20.47 17.93 -17.81
N ILE A 29 19.93 18.98 -17.18
CA ILE A 29 18.51 19.33 -17.32
C ILE A 29 18.35 20.22 -18.57
N ASP A 30 17.32 19.95 -19.38
CA ASP A 30 17.03 20.74 -20.57
C ASP A 30 16.75 22.20 -20.21
N LYS A 31 17.32 23.14 -20.98
CA LYS A 31 17.13 24.58 -20.81
C LYS A 31 15.66 24.98 -20.89
N ALA A 32 14.84 24.30 -21.69
CA ALA A 32 13.40 24.57 -21.76
C ALA A 32 12.69 24.34 -20.42
N MET A 33 13.26 23.52 -19.51
CA MET A 33 12.67 23.27 -18.20
C MET A 33 12.85 24.44 -17.22
N GLU A 34 13.74 25.40 -17.52
CA GLU A 34 14.02 26.59 -16.69
C GLU A 34 12.79 27.49 -16.54
N GLU A 35 11.88 27.48 -17.51
CA GLU A 35 10.62 28.23 -17.49
C GLU A 35 9.68 27.76 -16.36
N PHE A 36 9.82 26.52 -15.90
CA PHE A 36 8.98 25.93 -14.85
C PHE A 36 9.53 26.20 -13.46
N CYS A 37 9.43 27.45 -12.99
CA CYS A 37 10.01 27.91 -11.71
C CYS A 37 9.48 27.20 -10.44
N TYR A 38 8.37 26.46 -10.53
CA TYR A 38 7.83 25.65 -9.44
C TYR A 38 8.32 24.19 -9.43
N ALA A 39 9.10 23.78 -10.44
CA ALA A 39 9.65 22.44 -10.55
C ALA A 39 11.13 22.42 -10.16
N LEU A 40 11.52 21.41 -9.36
CA LEU A 40 12.91 21.13 -9.03
C LEU A 40 13.27 19.73 -9.52
N TYR A 41 14.34 19.63 -10.31
CA TYR A 41 14.81 18.38 -10.90
C TYR A 41 16.06 17.88 -10.16
N LEU A 42 15.90 16.83 -9.34
CA LEU A 42 16.99 16.30 -8.51
C LEU A 42 17.73 15.17 -9.22
N SER A 43 19.06 15.27 -9.34
CA SER A 43 19.93 14.17 -9.82
C SER A 43 20.43 13.25 -8.70
N LYS A 44 20.34 13.70 -7.45
CA LYS A 44 20.77 12.98 -6.24
C LYS A 44 19.61 12.88 -5.26
N SER A 45 19.57 11.79 -4.50
CA SER A 45 18.55 11.61 -3.46
C SER A 45 18.75 12.62 -2.33
N VAL A 46 17.63 13.11 -1.78
CA VAL A 46 17.62 14.07 -0.69
C VAL A 46 16.81 13.50 0.47
N GLN A 47 17.43 13.41 1.65
CA GLN A 47 16.72 13.10 2.88
C GLN A 47 16.07 14.38 3.41
N THR A 48 14.76 14.35 3.60
CA THR A 48 13.99 15.45 4.18
C THR A 48 13.68 15.17 5.66
N SER A 49 13.12 16.16 6.35
CA SER A 49 12.52 15.99 7.68
C SER A 49 11.15 15.28 7.66
N GLY A 50 10.60 15.02 6.47
CA GLY A 50 9.30 14.39 6.27
C GLY A 50 8.59 14.93 5.03
N ILE A 51 7.78 14.09 4.40
CA ILE A 51 7.00 14.45 3.20
C ILE A 51 5.52 14.36 3.56
N LYS A 52 4.78 15.45 3.32
CA LYS A 52 3.35 15.55 3.70
C LYS A 52 2.42 14.95 2.66
N ALA A 53 2.77 15.07 1.38
CA ALA A 53 1.98 14.57 0.28
C ALA A 53 2.86 14.32 -0.97
N GLY A 54 2.38 13.49 -1.89
CA GLY A 54 2.96 13.27 -3.20
C GLY A 54 1.89 13.31 -4.29
N LEU A 55 2.21 13.93 -5.42
CA LEU A 55 1.33 14.01 -6.59
C LEU A 55 1.90 13.14 -7.71
N LEU A 56 1.05 12.26 -8.26
CA LEU A 56 1.37 11.43 -9.40
C LEU A 56 0.57 11.90 -10.60
N LYS A 57 1.22 11.94 -11.77
CA LYS A 57 0.56 12.22 -13.04
C LYS A 57 0.90 11.12 -14.04
N SER A 58 -0.08 10.57 -14.74
CA SER A 58 0.11 9.54 -15.74
C SER A 58 -0.63 9.90 -17.03
N PHE A 59 0.05 9.71 -18.16
CA PHE A 59 -0.48 10.00 -19.49
C PHE A 59 -0.33 8.76 -20.37
N GLY A 60 -1.44 8.29 -20.94
CA GLY A 60 -1.54 7.13 -21.81
C GLY A 60 -2.08 7.48 -23.20
N PHE A 61 -1.85 6.57 -24.14
CA PHE A 61 -2.43 6.66 -25.49
C PHE A 61 -3.96 6.73 -25.44
N GLY A 62 -4.55 7.43 -26.40
CA GLY A 62 -6.01 7.63 -26.43
C GLY A 62 -6.50 8.73 -25.48
N GLN A 63 -5.67 9.75 -25.22
CA GLN A 63 -6.02 10.90 -24.36
C GLN A 63 -6.40 10.51 -22.92
N VAL A 64 -5.79 9.44 -22.40
CA VAL A 64 -6.03 8.99 -21.03
C VAL A 64 -5.04 9.69 -20.10
N GLY A 65 -5.47 10.75 -19.43
CA GLY A 65 -4.73 11.43 -18.36
C GLY A 65 -5.33 11.11 -17.00
N ALA A 66 -4.47 10.93 -15.99
CA ALA A 66 -4.91 10.77 -14.60
C ALA A 66 -3.93 11.44 -13.63
N GLU A 67 -4.47 12.02 -12.56
CA GLU A 67 -3.70 12.58 -11.45
C GLU A 67 -4.15 11.96 -10.12
N LEU A 68 -3.19 11.72 -9.23
CA LEU A 68 -3.45 11.14 -7.91
C LEU A 68 -2.65 11.88 -6.85
N LEU A 69 -3.35 12.47 -5.87
CA LEU A 69 -2.74 13.05 -4.68
C LEU A 69 -2.76 12.04 -3.53
N VAL A 70 -1.60 11.76 -2.96
CA VAL A 70 -1.44 10.88 -1.81
C VAL A 70 -0.99 11.72 -0.61
N VAL A 71 -1.70 11.63 0.50
CA VAL A 71 -1.40 12.36 1.75
C VAL A 71 -0.77 11.39 2.76
N HIS A 72 0.16 11.88 3.58
CA HIS A 72 0.82 11.10 4.62
C HIS A 72 -0.19 10.52 5.63
N ALA A 73 0.00 9.26 6.03
CA ALA A 73 -0.95 8.54 6.89
C ALA A 73 -1.11 9.15 8.29
N ASP A 74 -0.13 9.88 8.80
CA ASP A 74 -0.21 10.56 10.10
C ASP A 74 -1.38 11.54 10.20
N TYR A 75 -1.81 12.13 9.07
CA TYR A 75 -2.99 12.99 9.06
C TYR A 75 -4.27 12.22 9.37
N LEU A 76 -4.35 10.93 9.03
CA LEU A 76 -5.45 10.05 9.43
C LEU A 76 -5.35 9.71 10.92
N PHE A 77 -4.15 9.36 11.41
CA PHE A 77 -3.99 9.00 12.83
C PHE A 77 -4.23 10.19 13.77
N ALA A 78 -3.97 11.41 13.30
CA ALA A 78 -4.27 12.63 14.03
C ALA A 78 -5.77 12.85 14.28
N THR A 79 -6.68 12.18 13.56
CA THR A 79 -8.13 12.27 13.80
C THR A 79 -8.64 11.31 14.86
N LEU A 80 -7.79 10.41 15.38
CA LEU A 80 -8.16 9.40 16.37
C LEU A 80 -7.91 9.89 17.79
N THR A 81 -8.69 9.38 18.75
CA THR A 81 -8.37 9.56 20.17
C THR A 81 -7.13 8.73 20.54
N GLN A 82 -6.47 9.10 21.64
CA GLN A 82 -5.29 8.38 22.13
C GLN A 82 -5.60 6.90 22.43
N ASP A 83 -6.78 6.59 22.97
CA ASP A 83 -7.22 5.22 23.23
C ASP A 83 -7.43 4.44 21.92
N GLN A 84 -8.12 5.02 20.94
CA GLN A 84 -8.31 4.40 19.62
C GLN A 84 -6.98 4.10 18.92
N LEU A 85 -6.04 5.06 18.96
CA LEU A 85 -4.71 4.89 18.40
C LEU A 85 -3.91 3.82 19.15
N GLY A 86 -4.00 3.79 20.48
CA GLY A 86 -3.39 2.75 21.32
C GLY A 86 -3.89 1.35 20.97
N GLN A 87 -5.22 1.17 20.86
CA GLN A 87 -5.83 -0.10 20.46
C GLN A 87 -5.44 -0.53 19.04
N TYR A 88 -5.36 0.42 18.10
CA TYR A 88 -4.88 0.15 16.75
C TYR A 88 -3.42 -0.34 16.76
N ASN A 89 -2.53 0.32 17.50
CA ASN A 89 -1.12 -0.02 17.56
C ASN A 89 -0.89 -1.43 18.12
N VAL A 90 -1.64 -1.83 19.14
CA VAL A 90 -1.59 -3.21 19.68
C VAL A 90 -1.96 -4.23 18.60
N LYS A 91 -3.05 -3.99 17.86
CA LYS A 91 -3.48 -4.88 16.76
C LYS A 91 -2.47 -4.90 15.61
N LEU A 92 -1.89 -3.75 15.27
CA LEU A 92 -0.87 -3.61 14.24
C LEU A 92 0.37 -4.43 14.60
N GLN A 93 0.90 -4.27 15.81
CA GLN A 93 2.09 -4.96 16.27
C GLN A 93 1.90 -6.48 16.26
N GLN A 94 0.76 -6.98 16.74
CA GLN A 94 0.45 -8.41 16.70
C GLN A 94 0.42 -8.97 15.27
N ARG A 95 -0.10 -8.18 14.31
CA ARG A 95 -0.14 -8.56 12.90
C ARG A 95 1.25 -8.52 12.26
N ASP A 96 2.06 -7.51 12.59
CA ASP A 96 3.42 -7.35 12.06
C ASP A 96 4.32 -8.52 12.44
N VAL A 97 4.26 -8.97 13.70
CA VAL A 97 5.00 -10.15 14.17
C VAL A 97 4.57 -11.41 13.40
N LYS A 98 3.26 -11.62 13.21
CA LYS A 98 2.73 -12.78 12.48
C LYS A 98 3.13 -12.74 11.00
N ALA A 99 3.01 -11.58 10.36
CA ALA A 99 3.36 -11.40 8.95
C ALA A 99 4.87 -11.57 8.72
N SER A 100 5.70 -11.03 9.61
CA SER A 100 7.16 -11.17 9.55
C SER A 100 7.60 -12.63 9.69
N ARG A 101 6.99 -13.39 10.62
CA ARG A 101 7.24 -14.83 10.74
C ARG A 101 6.84 -15.56 9.46
N TYR A 102 5.63 -15.31 8.95
CA TYR A 102 5.17 -15.95 7.70
C TYR A 102 6.09 -15.65 6.51
N TRP A 103 6.60 -14.41 6.43
CA TRP A 103 7.55 -14.01 5.40
C TRP A 103 8.88 -14.75 5.53
N GLN A 104 9.41 -14.90 6.74
CA GLN A 104 10.62 -15.68 6.99
C GLN A 104 10.42 -17.15 6.62
N ASP A 105 9.30 -17.76 7.06
CA ASP A 105 8.94 -19.14 6.73
C ASP A 105 8.85 -19.36 5.21
N THR A 106 8.36 -18.34 4.50
CA THR A 106 8.31 -18.35 3.04
C THR A 106 9.70 -18.32 2.42
N LEU A 107 10.56 -17.41 2.89
CA LEU A 107 11.92 -17.26 2.35
C LEU A 107 12.79 -18.50 2.54
N VAL A 108 12.60 -19.23 3.65
CA VAL A 108 13.33 -20.48 3.91
C VAL A 108 12.68 -21.71 3.25
N GLY A 109 11.53 -21.54 2.61
CA GLY A 109 10.80 -22.61 1.93
C GLY A 109 9.94 -23.49 2.83
N SER A 110 9.75 -23.12 4.10
CA SER A 110 8.86 -23.83 5.05
C SER A 110 7.38 -23.61 4.76
N GLN A 111 7.03 -22.53 4.06
CA GLN A 111 5.67 -22.19 3.64
C GLN A 111 5.67 -21.65 2.21
N PRO A 112 4.61 -21.86 1.41
CA PRO A 112 4.49 -21.23 0.11
C PRO A 112 4.13 -19.75 0.25
N PHE A 113 4.70 -18.88 -0.60
CA PHE A 113 4.31 -17.47 -0.61
C PHE A 113 2.84 -17.27 -1.00
N VAL A 114 2.39 -18.06 -1.99
CA VAL A 114 1.04 -18.01 -2.52
C VAL A 114 0.26 -19.23 -2.02
N GLN A 115 -0.80 -18.99 -1.25
CA GLN A 115 -1.75 -20.01 -0.83
C GLN A 115 -2.94 -20.04 -1.79
N VAL A 116 -2.97 -21.05 -2.67
CA VAL A 116 -4.08 -21.22 -3.62
C VAL A 116 -5.30 -21.78 -2.88
N LYS A 117 -6.43 -21.07 -2.93
CA LYS A 117 -7.69 -21.55 -2.37
C LYS A 117 -8.47 -22.35 -3.42
N SER A 118 -8.95 -23.53 -3.04
CA SER A 118 -9.74 -24.41 -3.91
C SER A 118 -11.24 -24.15 -3.87
N ARG A 119 -11.73 -23.44 -2.85
CA ARG A 119 -13.16 -23.19 -2.61
C ARG A 119 -13.40 -21.83 -1.93
N PRO A 120 -14.61 -21.24 -2.10
CA PRO A 120 -15.03 -20.10 -1.30
C PRO A 120 -15.19 -20.47 0.19
N PRO A 121 -15.28 -19.46 1.08
CA PRO A 121 -15.46 -19.68 2.53
C PRO A 121 -16.87 -20.17 2.94
N TYR A 122 -17.82 -20.28 2.00
CA TYR A 122 -19.17 -20.79 2.22
C TYR A 122 -19.39 -22.08 1.42
N THR A 123 -20.32 -22.92 1.89
CA THR A 123 -20.78 -24.10 1.14
C THR A 123 -21.81 -23.72 0.07
N ALA A 124 -22.08 -24.62 -0.89
CA ALA A 124 -23.11 -24.42 -1.90
C ALA A 124 -24.52 -24.17 -1.31
N ALA A 125 -24.82 -24.77 -0.15
CA ALA A 125 -26.07 -24.55 0.56
C ALA A 125 -26.16 -23.15 1.19
N GLN A 126 -25.03 -22.60 1.63
CA GLN A 126 -24.94 -21.27 2.26
C GLN A 126 -24.79 -20.14 1.25
N GLU A 127 -24.49 -20.41 -0.02
CA GLU A 127 -24.18 -19.40 -1.04
C GLU A 127 -25.26 -18.31 -1.11
N LYS A 128 -26.52 -18.70 -1.28
CA LYS A 128 -27.64 -17.74 -1.38
C LYS A 128 -27.84 -16.95 -0.09
N SER A 129 -27.76 -17.61 1.07
CA SER A 129 -27.96 -16.92 2.35
C SER A 129 -26.83 -15.93 2.64
N VAL A 130 -25.59 -16.25 2.28
CA VAL A 130 -24.44 -15.36 2.46
C VAL A 130 -24.49 -14.18 1.50
N TYR A 131 -24.90 -14.38 0.24
CA TYR A 131 -25.04 -13.28 -0.73
C TYR A 131 -26.14 -12.29 -0.36
N LEU A 132 -27.21 -12.77 0.27
CA LEU A 132 -28.39 -11.96 0.59
C LEU A 132 -28.34 -11.31 1.98
N ASP A 133 -27.38 -11.67 2.82
CA ASP A 133 -27.20 -11.08 4.15
C ASP A 133 -25.99 -10.10 4.18
N PRO A 134 -26.21 -8.78 4.22
CA PRO A 134 -25.13 -7.80 4.28
C PRO A 134 -24.36 -7.83 5.62
N LEU A 135 -24.91 -8.47 6.65
CA LEU A 135 -24.30 -8.61 7.98
C LEU A 135 -23.55 -9.94 8.16
N ALA A 136 -23.61 -10.86 7.19
CA ALA A 136 -22.90 -12.13 7.27
C ALA A 136 -21.38 -11.91 7.39
N ARG A 137 -20.72 -12.60 8.33
CA ARG A 137 -19.26 -12.54 8.54
C ARG A 137 -18.69 -13.94 8.73
N ALA A 138 -17.65 -14.28 7.98
CA ALA A 138 -16.88 -15.50 8.19
C ALA A 138 -16.16 -15.46 9.54
N LYS A 139 -16.08 -16.60 10.21
CA LYS A 139 -15.36 -16.79 11.48
C LYS A 139 -14.19 -17.75 11.27
N TYR A 140 -13.12 -17.54 12.02
CA TYR A 140 -11.97 -18.44 12.00
C TYR A 140 -12.32 -19.76 12.68
N ASP A 141 -12.30 -20.84 11.92
CA ASP A 141 -12.49 -22.21 12.41
C ASP A 141 -11.12 -22.79 12.78
N LYS A 142 -10.88 -22.95 14.10
CA LYS A 142 -9.61 -23.48 14.62
C LYS A 142 -9.34 -24.92 14.18
N ALA A 143 -10.38 -25.71 13.90
CA ALA A 143 -10.21 -27.12 13.55
C ALA A 143 -9.68 -27.28 12.12
N SER A 144 -10.13 -26.43 11.20
CA SER A 144 -9.64 -26.44 9.81
C SER A 144 -8.49 -25.47 9.54
N GLY A 145 -8.29 -24.47 10.40
CA GLY A 145 -7.34 -23.39 10.14
C GLY A 145 -7.81 -22.40 9.06
N GLU A 146 -9.10 -22.42 8.70
CA GLU A 146 -9.69 -21.61 7.64
C GLU A 146 -10.77 -20.67 8.19
N TYR A 147 -11.05 -19.58 7.46
CA TYR A 147 -12.24 -18.77 7.72
C TYR A 147 -13.45 -19.34 6.97
N LYS A 148 -14.54 -19.61 7.69
CA LYS A 148 -15.78 -20.19 7.15
C LYS A 148 -17.01 -19.41 7.58
N PHE A 149 -18.08 -19.49 6.79
CA PHE A 149 -19.41 -18.98 7.14
C PHE A 149 -20.23 -20.03 7.91
#